data_AF-A0A928A0J1-F1
#
_entry.id   AF-A0A928A0J1-F1
#
_cell.length_a   1.000
_cell.length_b   1.000
_cell.length_c   1.000
_cell.angle_alpha   90.00
_cell.angle_beta   90.00
_cell.angle_gamma   90.00
#
_symmetry.space_group_name_H-M   'P 1'
#
loop_
_entity.id
_entity.type
_entity.pdbx_description
1 polymer ?
#
loop_
_entity_poly.entity_id
_entity_poly.type
_entity_poly.pdbx_seq_one_letter_code
_entity_poly.pdbx_strand_id
1 'polypeptide(L)'
;MRLKGIIHSVEVNTKLIGIKQNKRIIFFYFQNSQMNIFKRYLYPGNWIDFEYDENRLIKKSGKDAYTVSFVYNLSSLSKLHKRVYYDKTSLNDSLSKFLKSLGNVMFLDLEMTMPSYNFKGKGFKPEMIQAGFIVLDGEGDEICRYSNYIKPKLVSKLSKRVEDFLGISQEVFDAKAISYSQFYEDFEEVLDNYNPAILVYGKNDIIVVNDSYTINDMPSLKEKTRFINLCQLIKSHYDLRNDPGLFKLYKIYYDNDDVQIHDAFNDSWVTAKVFKAFKDEVNLKTNKAEVLRRELD
;
A
#
# COMPACT_ATOMS: atom_id res chain seq x y z
N MET A 1 4.47 18.42 -17.99
CA MET A 1 4.24 18.28 -19.45
C MET A 1 4.35 16.82 -19.88
N ARG A 2 3.63 16.39 -20.92
CA ARG A 2 3.71 15.02 -21.48
C ARG A 2 4.53 15.01 -22.77
N LEU A 3 5.40 14.01 -22.95
CA LEU A 3 6.23 13.81 -24.13
C LEU A 3 6.21 12.36 -24.59
N LYS A 4 6.19 12.18 -25.92
CA LYS A 4 6.27 10.88 -26.59
C LYS A 4 7.42 10.89 -27.57
N GLY A 5 8.22 9.83 -27.61
CA GLY A 5 9.34 9.80 -28.53
C GLY A 5 10.15 8.51 -28.50
N ILE A 6 11.06 8.41 -29.46
CA ILE A 6 12.05 7.33 -29.51
C ILE A 6 13.23 7.72 -28.63
N ILE A 7 13.64 6.80 -27.75
CA ILE A 7 14.83 6.92 -26.95
C ILE A 7 16.04 6.99 -27.87
N HIS A 8 16.78 8.08 -27.81
CA HIS A 8 17.99 8.29 -28.60
C HIS A 8 19.24 7.79 -27.87
N SER A 9 19.35 8.09 -26.57
CA SER A 9 20.47 7.66 -25.73
C SER A 9 20.00 7.30 -24.32
N VAL A 10 20.74 6.39 -23.67
CA VAL A 10 20.49 5.97 -22.29
C VAL A 10 21.82 5.92 -21.55
N GLU A 11 21.90 6.62 -20.43
CA GLU A 11 23.03 6.60 -19.52
C GLU A 11 22.57 6.07 -18.16
N VAL A 12 22.69 4.76 -17.95
CA VAL A 12 22.13 4.08 -16.77
C VAL A 12 22.75 4.59 -15.46
N ASN A 13 24.07 4.86 -15.45
CA ASN A 13 24.78 5.32 -14.25
C ASN A 13 24.33 6.71 -13.79
N THR A 14 24.08 7.60 -14.74
CA THR A 14 23.64 8.99 -14.48
C THR A 14 22.12 9.12 -14.48
N LYS A 15 21.43 8.05 -14.90
CA LYS A 15 19.96 7.91 -15.01
C LYS A 15 19.37 8.90 -16.00
N LEU A 16 20.12 9.17 -17.07
CA LEU A 16 19.71 10.11 -18.11
C LEU A 16 19.20 9.36 -19.34
N ILE A 17 18.10 9.85 -19.89
CA ILE A 17 17.54 9.41 -21.16
C ILE A 17 17.50 10.61 -22.09
N GLY A 18 18.16 10.49 -23.25
CA GLY A 18 18.07 11.48 -24.32
C GLY A 18 16.93 11.13 -25.26
N ILE A 19 16.01 12.07 -25.48
CA ILE A 19 14.99 11.98 -26.54
C ILE A 19 15.33 13.00 -27.62
N LYS A 20 15.37 12.56 -28.87
CA LYS A 20 15.61 13.45 -30.01
C LYS A 20 14.32 14.20 -30.36
N GLN A 21 14.36 15.52 -30.24
CA GLN A 21 13.29 16.45 -30.63
C GLN A 21 13.86 17.38 -31.70
N ASN A 22 13.35 17.28 -32.92
CA ASN A 22 13.87 18.00 -34.08
C ASN A 22 15.39 17.83 -34.27
N LYS A 23 16.17 18.92 -34.15
CA LYS A 23 17.63 18.96 -34.28
C LYS A 23 18.38 18.91 -32.93
N ARG A 24 17.69 18.73 -31.80
CA ARG A 24 18.29 18.73 -30.45
C ARG A 24 17.99 17.43 -29.71
N ILE A 25 18.86 17.07 -28.78
CA ILE A 25 18.63 16.00 -27.81
C ILE A 25 18.22 16.68 -26.51
N ILE A 26 17.05 16.34 -26.00
CA ILE A 26 16.58 16.78 -24.70
C ILE A 26 16.82 15.63 -23.72
N PHE A 27 17.42 15.93 -22.57
CA PHE A 27 17.71 14.93 -21.56
C PHE A 27 16.64 14.93 -20.48
N PHE A 28 16.34 13.73 -20.00
CA PHE A 28 15.37 13.47 -18.95
C PHE A 28 16.01 12.60 -17.87
N TYR A 29 15.86 13.02 -16.63
CA TYR A 29 16.39 12.32 -15.48
C TYR A 29 15.33 11.41 -14.88
N PHE A 30 15.68 10.12 -14.78
CA PHE A 30 14.87 9.10 -14.12
C PHE A 30 15.31 8.95 -12.67
N GLN A 31 14.34 8.97 -11.77
CA GLN A 31 14.58 8.79 -10.35
C GLN A 31 14.90 7.32 -10.02
N ASN A 32 15.40 7.04 -8.81
CA ASN A 32 15.76 5.67 -8.39
C ASN A 32 14.62 4.67 -8.53
N SER A 33 13.42 5.04 -8.09
CA SER A 33 12.21 4.20 -8.19
C SER A 33 11.91 3.82 -9.64
N GLN A 34 11.89 4.81 -10.53
CA GLN A 34 11.69 4.61 -11.96
C GLN A 34 12.81 3.76 -12.57
N MET A 35 14.07 3.99 -12.20
CA MET A 35 15.18 3.17 -12.69
C MET A 35 15.09 1.71 -12.22
N ASN A 36 14.60 1.44 -11.01
CA ASN A 36 14.41 0.07 -10.54
C ASN A 36 13.41 -0.70 -11.41
N ILE A 37 12.36 -0.02 -11.90
CA ILE A 37 11.32 -0.60 -12.75
C ILE A 37 11.80 -0.67 -14.21
N PHE A 38 12.29 0.44 -14.75
CA PHE A 38 12.43 0.62 -16.19
C PHE A 38 13.83 0.32 -16.74
N LYS A 39 14.89 0.25 -15.92
CA LYS A 39 16.29 0.13 -16.42
C LYS A 39 16.51 -1.00 -17.41
N ARG A 40 15.78 -2.11 -17.28
CA ARG A 40 15.90 -3.30 -18.15
C ARG A 40 15.22 -3.12 -19.52
N TYR A 41 14.55 -2.00 -19.73
CA TYR A 41 13.73 -1.72 -20.91
C TYR A 41 14.09 -0.37 -21.55
N LEU A 42 14.93 0.44 -20.91
CA LEU A 42 15.43 1.69 -21.46
C LEU A 42 16.60 1.41 -22.40
N TYR A 43 16.31 1.35 -23.70
CA TYR A 43 17.30 1.18 -24.75
C TYR A 43 17.09 2.19 -25.87
N PRO A 44 18.17 2.66 -26.53
CA PRO A 44 18.06 3.40 -27.78
C PRO A 44 17.19 2.64 -28.80
N GLY A 45 16.27 3.36 -29.46
CA GLY A 45 15.31 2.79 -30.41
C GLY A 45 13.97 2.36 -29.80
N ASN A 46 13.88 2.19 -28.48
CA ASN A 46 12.59 1.97 -27.82
C ASN A 46 11.77 3.26 -27.78
N TRP A 47 10.45 3.13 -27.82
CA TRP A 47 9.53 4.25 -27.71
C TRP A 47 8.98 4.36 -26.30
N ILE A 48 8.88 5.61 -25.84
CA ILE A 48 8.44 5.95 -24.49
C ILE A 48 7.43 7.10 -24.53
N ASP A 49 6.45 7.01 -23.64
CA ASP A 49 5.43 8.03 -23.35
C ASP A 49 5.47 8.34 -21.86
N PHE A 50 5.75 9.58 -21.49
CA PHE A 50 5.99 9.96 -20.11
C PHE A 50 5.66 11.44 -19.84
N GLU A 51 5.48 11.77 -18.58
CA GLU A 51 5.39 13.12 -18.05
C GLU A 51 6.67 13.53 -17.35
N TYR A 52 7.03 14.79 -17.52
CA TYR A 52 8.14 15.42 -16.82
C TYR A 52 7.72 16.77 -16.22
N ASP A 53 8.43 17.16 -15.18
CA ASP A 53 8.29 18.46 -14.52
C ASP A 53 9.18 19.49 -15.24
N GLU A 54 8.54 20.47 -15.88
CA GLU A 54 9.21 21.54 -16.64
C GLU A 54 9.94 22.53 -15.72
N ASN A 55 9.52 22.64 -14.46
CA ASN A 55 10.11 23.53 -13.47
C ASN A 55 11.27 22.87 -12.73
N ARG A 56 11.40 21.54 -12.83
CA ARG A 56 12.43 20.76 -12.12
C ARG A 56 13.52 20.28 -13.06
N LEU A 57 14.33 21.25 -13.49
CA LEU A 57 15.58 21.03 -14.21
C LEU A 57 16.70 20.64 -13.24
N ILE A 58 17.46 19.59 -13.56
CA ILE A 58 18.65 19.20 -12.81
C ILE A 58 19.87 19.13 -13.72
N LYS A 59 21.05 19.35 -13.15
CA LYS A 59 22.32 19.17 -13.87
C LYS A 59 22.98 17.87 -13.47
N LYS A 60 23.21 16.97 -14.44
CA LYS A 60 23.88 15.68 -14.23
C LYS A 60 24.89 15.42 -15.34
N SER A 61 26.14 15.13 -14.96
CA SER A 61 27.25 14.88 -15.91
C SER A 61 27.37 15.95 -17.00
N GLY A 62 27.25 17.21 -16.60
CA GLY A 62 27.35 18.37 -17.50
C GLY A 62 26.12 18.61 -18.38
N LYS A 63 25.06 17.81 -18.27
CA LYS A 63 23.82 17.94 -19.05
C LYS A 63 22.68 18.46 -18.17
N ASP A 64 21.90 19.36 -18.74
CA ASP A 64 20.64 19.79 -18.14
C ASP A 64 19.54 18.80 -18.52
N ALA A 65 18.81 18.31 -17.52
CA ALA A 65 17.80 17.28 -17.68
C ALA A 65 16.54 17.60 -16.87
N TYR A 66 15.38 17.41 -17.48
CA TYR A 66 14.10 17.52 -16.77
C TYR A 66 13.82 16.27 -15.96
N THR A 67 13.28 16.43 -14.76
CA THR A 67 12.92 15.28 -13.92
C THR A 67 11.67 14.61 -14.46
N VAL A 68 11.74 13.31 -14.74
CA VAL A 68 10.57 12.52 -15.12
C VAL A 68 9.68 12.33 -13.91
N SER A 69 8.40 12.67 -14.09
CA SER A 69 7.37 12.52 -13.07
C SER A 69 6.69 11.16 -13.19
N PHE A 70 6.35 10.74 -14.41
CA PHE A 70 5.53 9.54 -14.61
C PHE A 70 5.77 8.90 -15.97
N VAL A 71 5.68 7.57 -16.09
CA VAL A 71 5.82 6.85 -17.38
C VAL A 71 4.50 6.15 -17.70
N TYR A 72 3.91 6.46 -18.86
CA TYR A 72 2.66 5.86 -19.32
C TYR A 72 2.88 4.55 -20.08
N ASN A 73 3.91 4.53 -20.94
CA ASN A 73 4.14 3.41 -21.83
C ASN A 73 5.62 3.30 -22.21
N LEU A 74 6.09 2.06 -22.34
CA LEU A 74 7.42 1.74 -22.84
C LEU A 74 7.32 0.51 -23.73
N SER A 75 7.80 0.60 -24.97
CA SER A 75 7.73 -0.49 -25.94
C SER A 75 8.93 -0.49 -26.89
N SER A 76 9.28 -1.65 -27.43
CA SER A 76 10.17 -1.71 -28.59
C SER A 76 9.38 -1.60 -29.88
N LEU A 77 9.91 -0.82 -30.82
CA LEU A 77 9.50 -0.83 -32.21
C LEU A 77 10.52 -1.65 -33.00
N SER A 78 10.22 -2.91 -33.28
CA SER A 78 10.89 -3.62 -34.38
C SER A 78 10.06 -3.46 -35.66
N LYS A 79 10.69 -3.61 -36.83
CA LYS A 79 10.02 -3.52 -38.14
C LYS A 79 8.90 -4.57 -38.34
N LEU A 80 8.86 -5.62 -37.52
CA LEU A 80 7.96 -6.77 -37.69
C LEU A 80 6.97 -6.95 -36.52
N HIS A 81 7.36 -6.59 -35.30
CA HIS A 81 6.49 -6.69 -34.11
C HIS A 81 6.76 -5.58 -33.10
N LYS A 82 5.68 -4.99 -32.56
CA LYS A 82 5.72 -4.11 -31.38
C LYS A 82 5.67 -4.98 -30.12
N ARG A 83 6.70 -4.90 -29.26
CA ARG A 83 6.69 -5.54 -27.94
C ARG A 83 6.46 -4.48 -26.87
N VAL A 84 5.36 -4.59 -26.14
CA VAL A 84 5.04 -3.69 -25.02
C VAL A 84 5.74 -4.19 -23.77
N TYR A 85 6.59 -3.36 -23.16
CA TYR A 85 7.27 -3.67 -21.90
C TYR A 85 6.51 -3.14 -20.69
N TYR A 86 5.83 -2.00 -20.86
CA TYR A 86 5.00 -1.38 -19.83
C TYR A 86 3.85 -0.63 -20.51
N ASP A 87 2.64 -0.80 -20.00
CA ASP A 87 1.47 -0.03 -20.39
C ASP A 87 0.57 0.20 -19.19
N LYS A 88 0.47 1.46 -18.75
CA LYS A 88 -0.34 1.83 -17.59
C LYS A 88 -1.81 1.47 -17.78
N THR A 89 -2.33 1.59 -19.00
CA THR A 89 -3.73 1.29 -19.30
C THR A 89 -4.04 -0.18 -19.05
N SER A 90 -3.25 -1.08 -19.64
CA SER A 90 -3.38 -2.52 -19.42
C SER A 90 -3.18 -2.93 -17.96
N LEU A 91 -2.27 -2.28 -17.23
CA LEU A 91 -2.08 -2.50 -15.80
C LEU A 91 -3.30 -2.07 -14.98
N ASN A 92 -3.88 -0.90 -15.28
CA ASN A 92 -5.10 -0.41 -14.63
C ASN A 92 -6.29 -1.32 -14.93
N ASP A 93 -6.43 -1.82 -16.16
CA ASP A 93 -7.48 -2.79 -16.52
C ASP A 93 -7.32 -4.10 -15.74
N SER A 94 -6.08 -4.58 -15.60
CA SER A 94 -5.78 -5.79 -14.84
C SER A 94 -6.07 -5.60 -13.36
N LEU A 95 -5.69 -4.44 -12.79
CA LEU A 95 -5.99 -4.08 -11.41
C LEU A 95 -7.50 -3.94 -11.18
N SER A 96 -8.23 -3.28 -12.09
CA SER A 96 -9.69 -3.17 -12.04
C SER A 96 -10.36 -4.54 -11.99
N LYS A 97 -9.94 -5.47 -12.87
CA LYS A 97 -10.45 -6.86 -12.88
C LYS A 97 -10.13 -7.58 -11.57
N PHE A 98 -8.91 -7.46 -11.08
CA PHE A 98 -8.50 -8.04 -9.80
C PHE A 98 -9.36 -7.52 -8.64
N LEU A 99 -9.53 -6.21 -8.51
CA LEU A 99 -10.34 -5.58 -7.45
C LEU A 99 -11.83 -5.99 -7.52
N LYS A 100 -12.35 -6.28 -8.72
CA LYS A 100 -13.70 -6.81 -8.91
C LYS A 100 -13.83 -8.29 -8.55
N SER A 101 -12.75 -9.06 -8.68
CA SER A 101 -12.74 -10.50 -8.39
C SER A 101 -12.59 -10.87 -6.91
N LEU A 102 -12.43 -9.89 -6.01
CA LEU A 102 -12.16 -10.17 -4.60
C LEU A 102 -13.31 -10.88 -3.88
N GLY A 103 -14.55 -10.71 -4.34
CA GLY A 103 -15.74 -11.24 -3.66
C GLY A 103 -15.92 -10.53 -2.32
N ASN A 104 -16.07 -11.31 -1.25
CA ASN A 104 -16.10 -10.79 0.11
C ASN A 104 -14.71 -10.25 0.50
N VAL A 105 -14.68 -9.10 1.16
CA VAL A 105 -13.44 -8.43 1.57
C VAL A 105 -13.48 -8.13 3.05
N MET A 106 -12.51 -8.65 3.78
CA MET A 106 -12.24 -8.29 5.17
C MET A 106 -11.22 -7.16 5.20
N PHE A 107 -11.50 -6.07 5.89
CA PHE A 107 -10.54 -5.03 6.20
C PHE A 107 -10.09 -5.24 7.63
N LEU A 108 -8.84 -5.65 7.82
CA LEU A 108 -8.26 -6.02 9.10
C LEU A 108 -7.18 -5.01 9.50
N ASP A 109 -7.23 -4.59 10.75
CA ASP A 109 -6.19 -3.80 11.39
C ASP A 109 -5.98 -4.32 12.83
N LEU A 110 -4.75 -4.20 13.33
CA LEU A 110 -4.35 -4.72 14.62
C LEU A 110 -3.59 -3.65 15.41
N GLU A 111 -3.92 -3.57 16.70
CA GLU A 111 -3.02 -2.93 17.66
C GLU A 111 -2.17 -3.96 18.38
N MET A 112 -0.92 -3.58 18.66
CA MET A 112 0.12 -4.51 19.09
C MET A 112 0.81 -4.05 20.37
N THR A 113 1.33 -4.99 21.14
CA THR A 113 2.24 -4.66 22.24
C THR A 113 3.42 -3.86 21.70
N MET A 114 3.84 -2.86 22.48
CA MET A 114 5.03 -2.07 22.19
C MET A 114 6.04 -2.19 23.34
N PRO A 115 7.34 -2.23 23.02
CA PRO A 115 8.36 -2.18 24.06
C PRO A 115 8.29 -0.83 24.80
N SER A 116 8.69 -0.83 26.07
CA SER A 116 8.76 0.40 26.86
C SER A 116 9.71 1.42 26.22
N TYR A 117 9.52 2.72 26.52
CA TYR A 117 10.36 3.79 25.97
C TYR A 117 11.87 3.59 26.22
N ASN A 118 12.24 2.87 27.28
CA ASN A 118 13.63 2.63 27.68
C ASN A 118 14.21 1.29 27.18
N PHE A 119 13.45 0.53 26.38
CA PHE A 119 13.89 -0.78 25.91
C PHE A 119 15.05 -0.66 24.92
N LYS A 120 16.22 -1.20 25.28
CA LYS A 120 17.44 -1.27 24.45
C LYS A 120 17.80 -2.70 24.02
N GLY A 121 16.94 -3.67 24.32
CA GLY A 121 17.17 -5.08 24.07
C GLY A 121 16.96 -5.48 22.60
N LYS A 122 17.39 -6.69 22.26
CA LYS A 122 17.00 -7.38 21.03
C LYS A 122 15.91 -8.40 21.38
N GLY A 123 15.07 -8.75 20.40
CA GLY A 123 14.15 -9.88 20.52
C GLY A 123 12.77 -9.57 21.11
N PHE A 124 12.34 -8.32 21.14
CA PHE A 124 10.93 -8.01 21.39
C PHE A 124 10.07 -8.64 20.29
N LYS A 125 9.05 -9.41 20.69
CA LYS A 125 8.07 -9.99 19.79
C LYS A 125 6.73 -9.28 20.03
N PRO A 126 6.22 -8.52 19.05
CA PRO A 126 4.90 -7.91 19.16
C PRO A 126 3.82 -9.00 19.28
N GLU A 127 2.84 -8.74 20.13
CA GLU A 127 1.63 -9.55 20.28
C GLU A 127 0.43 -8.67 19.96
N MET A 128 -0.57 -9.20 19.27
CA MET A 128 -1.81 -8.47 19.06
C MET A 128 -2.55 -8.26 20.39
N ILE A 129 -3.03 -7.05 20.61
CA ILE A 129 -3.76 -6.65 21.82
C ILE A 129 -5.12 -6.03 21.48
N GLN A 130 -5.35 -5.68 20.23
CA GLN A 130 -6.66 -5.36 19.70
C GLN A 130 -6.74 -5.90 18.28
N ALA A 131 -7.88 -6.46 17.91
CA ALA A 131 -8.22 -6.74 16.53
C ALA A 131 -9.51 -6.04 16.18
N GLY A 132 -9.47 -5.28 15.09
CA GLY A 132 -10.63 -4.70 14.45
C GLY A 132 -10.73 -5.27 13.04
N PHE A 133 -11.93 -5.66 12.64
CA PHE A 133 -12.20 -5.86 11.22
C PHE A 133 -13.66 -5.63 10.85
N ILE A 134 -13.87 -5.31 9.59
CA ILE A 134 -15.18 -5.36 8.93
C ILE A 134 -15.09 -6.23 7.69
N VAL A 135 -16.13 -7.03 7.44
CA VAL A 135 -16.27 -7.80 6.21
C VAL A 135 -17.38 -7.16 5.39
N LEU A 136 -17.04 -6.80 4.15
CA LEU A 136 -17.99 -6.34 3.16
C LEU A 136 -18.21 -7.46 2.13
N ASP A 137 -19.44 -7.59 1.65
CA ASP A 137 -19.75 -8.50 0.54
C ASP A 137 -19.31 -7.92 -0.83
N GLY A 138 -19.64 -8.64 -1.91
CA GLY A 138 -19.31 -8.23 -3.27
C GLY A 138 -19.98 -6.92 -3.74
N GLU A 139 -21.13 -6.58 -3.16
CA GLU A 139 -21.87 -5.33 -3.43
C GLU A 139 -21.36 -4.17 -2.57
N GLY A 140 -20.63 -4.48 -1.51
CA GLY A 140 -20.01 -3.53 -0.59
C GLY A 140 -20.84 -3.30 0.68
N ASP A 141 -21.81 -4.17 0.96
CA ASP A 141 -22.62 -4.14 2.17
C ASP A 141 -21.88 -4.83 3.31
N GLU A 142 -22.00 -4.29 4.52
CA GLU A 142 -21.36 -4.85 5.71
C GLU A 142 -22.10 -6.11 6.17
N ILE A 143 -21.39 -7.23 6.18
CA ILE A 143 -21.92 -8.55 6.57
C ILE A 143 -21.34 -9.07 7.89
N CYS A 144 -20.21 -8.51 8.35
CA CYS A 144 -19.63 -8.84 9.64
C CYS A 144 -18.80 -7.66 10.18
N ARG A 145 -18.79 -7.50 11.50
CA ARG A 145 -17.89 -6.59 12.21
C ARG A 145 -17.31 -7.29 13.44
N TYR A 146 -16.09 -6.92 13.78
CA TYR A 146 -15.38 -7.43 14.93
C TYR A 146 -14.52 -6.34 15.55
N SER A 147 -14.56 -6.23 16.87
CA SER A 147 -13.75 -5.26 17.62
C SER A 147 -13.56 -5.75 19.03
N ASN A 148 -12.41 -6.34 19.32
CA ASN A 148 -12.09 -6.84 20.65
C ASN A 148 -10.65 -6.57 21.04
N TYR A 149 -10.42 -6.31 22.32
CA TYR A 149 -9.10 -6.39 22.92
C TYR A 149 -8.74 -7.85 23.16
N ILE A 150 -7.47 -8.20 23.03
CA ILE A 150 -6.97 -9.58 23.09
C ILE A 150 -5.86 -9.65 24.14
N LYS A 151 -5.97 -10.60 25.07
CA LYS A 151 -4.95 -10.79 26.11
C LYS A 151 -3.65 -11.32 25.51
N PRO A 152 -2.52 -10.60 25.64
CA PRO A 152 -1.21 -11.09 25.22
C PRO A 152 -0.75 -12.24 26.14
N LYS A 153 0.12 -13.12 25.63
CA LYS A 153 0.66 -14.29 26.34
C LYS A 153 2.07 -14.07 26.87
N LEU A 154 2.94 -13.37 26.13
CA LEU A 154 4.34 -13.13 26.50
C LEU A 154 4.48 -11.98 27.50
N VAL A 155 3.56 -11.02 27.46
CA VAL A 155 3.58 -9.83 28.31
C VAL A 155 2.36 -9.82 29.24
N SER A 156 2.57 -9.72 30.55
CA SER A 156 1.47 -9.73 31.54
C SER A 156 0.85 -8.35 31.84
N LYS A 157 1.51 -7.27 31.44
CA LYS A 157 1.04 -5.88 31.63
C LYS A 157 1.37 -5.03 30.41
N LEU A 158 0.42 -4.22 29.98
CA LEU A 158 0.65 -3.19 28.99
C LEU A 158 1.78 -2.27 29.44
N SER A 159 2.63 -1.87 28.49
CA SER A 159 3.63 -0.85 28.76
C SER A 159 2.93 0.51 28.80
N LYS A 160 3.49 1.48 29.54
CA LYS A 160 2.92 2.83 29.59
C LYS A 160 2.75 3.45 28.19
N ARG A 161 3.67 3.12 27.27
CA ARG A 161 3.59 3.49 25.86
C ARG A 161 2.33 2.97 25.17
N VAL A 162 1.90 1.74 25.47
CA VAL A 162 0.67 1.16 24.91
C VAL A 162 -0.56 1.83 25.52
N GLU A 163 -0.60 2.02 26.84
CA GLU A 163 -1.71 2.73 27.50
C GLU A 163 -1.90 4.13 26.93
N ASP A 164 -0.81 4.89 26.77
CA ASP A 164 -0.85 6.25 26.23
C ASP A 164 -1.24 6.28 24.75
N PHE A 165 -0.85 5.25 23.99
CA PHE A 165 -1.15 5.14 22.56
C PHE A 165 -2.61 4.77 22.30
N LEU A 166 -3.16 3.81 23.05
CA LEU A 166 -4.56 3.37 22.92
C LEU A 166 -5.54 4.21 23.76
N GLY A 167 -5.03 5.05 24.67
CA GLY A 167 -5.86 5.82 25.60
C GLY A 167 -6.66 4.96 26.60
N ILE A 168 -6.17 3.77 26.95
CA ILE A 168 -6.83 2.81 27.85
C ILE A 168 -5.94 2.43 29.03
N SER A 169 -6.52 2.29 30.23
CA SER A 169 -5.78 1.80 31.41
C SER A 169 -5.70 0.26 31.42
N GLN A 170 -4.71 -0.28 32.14
CA GLN A 170 -4.56 -1.72 32.32
C GLN A 170 -5.84 -2.38 32.87
N GLU A 171 -6.50 -1.75 33.85
CA GLU A 171 -7.70 -2.30 34.48
C GLU A 171 -8.87 -2.38 33.49
N VAL A 172 -9.05 -1.36 32.65
CA VAL A 172 -10.09 -1.34 31.62
C VAL A 172 -9.78 -2.34 30.53
N PHE A 173 -8.50 -2.47 30.14
CA PHE A 173 -8.06 -3.47 29.19
C PHE A 173 -8.36 -4.89 29.69
N ASP A 174 -7.94 -5.23 30.92
CA ASP A 174 -8.11 -6.57 31.48
C ASP A 174 -9.58 -6.98 31.62
N ALA A 175 -10.46 -6.01 31.89
CA ALA A 175 -11.90 -6.21 31.99
C ALA A 175 -12.58 -6.43 30.64
N LYS A 176 -12.05 -5.85 29.54
CA LYS A 176 -12.62 -5.96 28.20
C LYS A 176 -11.97 -7.04 27.34
N ALA A 177 -10.73 -7.40 27.61
CA ALA A 177 -9.95 -8.26 26.74
C ALA A 177 -10.37 -9.72 26.82
N ILE A 178 -10.63 -10.31 25.65
CA ILE A 178 -10.89 -11.75 25.49
C ILE A 178 -9.58 -12.54 25.48
N SER A 179 -9.65 -13.86 25.64
CA SER A 179 -8.48 -14.70 25.42
C SER A 179 -8.12 -14.74 23.93
N TYR A 180 -6.85 -15.00 23.64
CA TYR A 180 -6.43 -15.26 22.26
C TYR A 180 -7.17 -16.45 21.64
N SER A 181 -7.47 -17.50 22.42
CA SER A 181 -8.23 -18.66 21.92
C SER A 181 -9.61 -18.27 21.40
N GLN A 182 -10.31 -17.37 22.10
CA GLN A 182 -11.61 -16.85 21.66
C GLN A 182 -11.45 -16.07 20.36
N PHE A 183 -10.47 -15.17 20.26
CA PHE A 183 -10.18 -14.48 19.00
C PHE A 183 -9.91 -15.45 17.85
N TYR A 184 -9.12 -16.50 18.11
CA TYR A 184 -8.77 -17.50 17.09
C TYR A 184 -10.02 -18.20 16.57
N GLU A 185 -10.90 -18.66 17.48
CA GLU A 185 -12.16 -19.34 17.14
C GLU A 185 -13.09 -18.40 16.35
N ASP A 186 -13.29 -17.18 16.85
CA ASP A 186 -14.11 -16.16 16.18
C ASP A 186 -13.56 -15.82 14.79
N PHE A 187 -12.24 -15.68 14.67
CA PHE A 187 -11.58 -15.38 13.39
C PHE A 187 -11.71 -16.55 12.41
N GLU A 188 -11.48 -17.79 12.87
CA GLU A 188 -11.65 -18.99 12.05
C GLU A 188 -13.10 -19.13 11.55
N GLU A 189 -14.09 -18.90 12.41
CA GLU A 189 -15.51 -18.93 12.04
C GLU A 189 -15.82 -17.91 10.94
N VAL A 190 -15.29 -16.68 11.05
CA VAL A 190 -15.47 -15.64 10.02
C VAL A 190 -14.81 -16.05 8.70
N LEU A 191 -13.64 -16.68 8.73
CA LEU A 191 -12.98 -17.19 7.53
C LEU A 191 -13.80 -18.30 6.87
N ASP A 192 -14.34 -19.23 7.65
CA ASP A 192 -15.11 -20.37 7.14
C ASP A 192 -16.48 -19.92 6.59
N ASN A 193 -17.14 -18.96 7.24
CA ASN A 193 -18.45 -18.47 6.83
C ASN A 193 -18.40 -17.59 5.58
N TYR A 194 -17.36 -16.74 5.45
CA TYR A 194 -17.35 -15.70 4.42
C TYR A 194 -16.25 -15.86 3.36
N ASN A 195 -15.23 -16.69 3.60
CA ASN A 195 -14.06 -16.88 2.73
C ASN A 195 -13.51 -15.55 2.13
N PRO A 196 -13.21 -14.53 2.95
CA PRO A 196 -12.90 -13.21 2.44
C PRO A 196 -11.47 -13.08 1.92
N ALA A 197 -11.25 -12.17 0.97
CA ALA A 197 -9.92 -11.59 0.78
C ALA A 197 -9.60 -10.66 1.96
N ILE A 198 -8.46 -10.82 2.62
CA ILE A 198 -8.09 -10.05 3.80
C ILE A 198 -7.19 -8.89 3.37
N LEU A 199 -7.75 -7.69 3.35
CA LEU A 199 -7.07 -6.44 3.09
C LEU A 199 -6.57 -5.84 4.40
N VAL A 200 -5.25 -5.66 4.47
CA VAL A 200 -4.56 -4.95 5.54
C VAL A 200 -3.91 -3.71 4.97
N TYR A 201 -3.74 -2.65 5.78
CA TYR A 201 -3.07 -1.46 5.27
C TYR A 201 -1.55 -1.71 5.12
N GLY A 202 -0.91 -2.33 6.12
CA GLY A 202 0.52 -2.61 6.15
C GLY A 202 0.85 -4.11 6.18
N LYS A 203 2.12 -4.44 5.99
CA LYS A 203 2.58 -5.85 6.11
C LYS A 203 2.68 -6.33 7.56
N ASN A 204 2.68 -5.40 8.53
CA ASN A 204 2.91 -5.72 9.94
C ASN A 204 1.78 -6.58 10.48
N ASP A 205 0.53 -6.30 10.11
CA ASP A 205 -0.64 -7.06 10.53
C ASP A 205 -0.53 -8.52 10.06
N ILE A 206 -0.12 -8.74 8.81
CA ILE A 206 0.13 -10.09 8.26
C ILE A 206 1.15 -10.83 9.11
N ILE A 207 2.26 -10.18 9.45
CA ILE A 207 3.34 -10.79 10.23
C ILE A 207 2.82 -11.17 11.62
N VAL A 208 2.12 -10.25 12.30
CA VAL A 208 1.63 -10.48 13.66
C VAL A 208 0.53 -11.53 13.71
N VAL A 209 -0.42 -11.56 12.76
CA VAL A 209 -1.39 -12.66 12.67
C VAL A 209 -0.66 -14.00 12.55
N ASN A 210 0.32 -14.12 11.65
CA ASN A 210 1.04 -15.38 11.48
C ASN A 210 1.87 -15.77 12.71
N ASP A 211 2.55 -14.82 13.33
CA ASP A 211 3.34 -15.03 14.54
C ASP A 211 2.44 -15.41 15.72
N SER A 212 1.23 -14.86 15.78
CA SER A 212 0.29 -15.08 16.88
C SER A 212 -0.14 -16.53 17.02
N TYR A 213 -0.26 -17.30 15.92
CA TYR A 213 -0.52 -18.74 15.96
C TYR A 213 0.59 -19.47 16.72
N THR A 214 1.85 -19.17 16.40
CA THR A 214 3.01 -19.83 17.02
C THR A 214 3.17 -19.41 18.47
N ILE A 215 2.98 -18.12 18.78
CA ILE A 215 3.08 -17.61 20.15
C ILE A 215 2.06 -18.29 21.06
N ASN A 216 0.84 -18.50 20.56
CA ASN A 216 -0.27 -19.02 21.34
C ASN A 216 -0.49 -20.54 21.21
N ASP A 217 0.43 -21.25 20.55
CA ASP A 217 0.36 -22.71 20.33
C ASP A 217 -0.92 -23.16 19.58
N MET A 218 -1.40 -22.34 18.64
CA MET A 218 -2.57 -22.65 17.80
C MET A 218 -2.15 -23.08 16.39
N PRO A 219 -2.94 -23.94 15.71
CA PRO A 219 -2.72 -24.27 14.31
C PRO A 219 -2.71 -23.02 13.42
N SER A 220 -1.96 -23.06 12.32
CA SER A 220 -1.95 -21.93 11.40
C SER A 220 -3.19 -21.94 10.50
N LEU A 221 -3.88 -20.79 10.40
CA LEU A 221 -4.97 -20.58 9.45
C LEU A 221 -4.49 -20.09 8.07
N LYS A 222 -3.18 -20.16 7.79
CA LYS A 222 -2.58 -19.58 6.58
C LYS A 222 -3.25 -20.04 5.28
N GLU A 223 -3.64 -21.30 5.20
CA GLU A 223 -4.32 -21.87 4.03
C GLU A 223 -5.76 -21.35 3.83
N LYS A 224 -6.38 -20.81 4.89
CA LYS A 224 -7.69 -20.13 4.85
C LYS A 224 -7.56 -18.62 4.64
N THR A 225 -6.37 -18.04 4.80
CA THR A 225 -6.16 -16.60 4.70
C THR A 225 -5.58 -16.17 3.36
N ARG A 226 -6.21 -15.19 2.71
CA ARG A 226 -5.69 -14.55 1.48
C ARG A 226 -5.40 -13.08 1.73
N PHE A 227 -4.20 -12.76 2.18
CA PHE A 227 -3.80 -11.39 2.51
C PHE A 227 -3.45 -10.55 1.27
N ILE A 228 -3.86 -9.28 1.31
CA ILE A 228 -3.57 -8.25 0.31
C ILE A 228 -3.11 -7.00 1.05
N ASN A 229 -1.96 -6.45 0.65
CA ASN A 229 -1.43 -5.22 1.21
C ASN A 229 -1.92 -4.01 0.38
N LEU A 230 -2.86 -3.24 0.94
CA LEU A 230 -3.46 -2.09 0.26
C LEU A 230 -2.45 -0.98 0.00
N CYS A 231 -1.59 -0.66 0.97
CA CYS A 231 -0.58 0.38 0.81
C CYS A 231 0.33 0.11 -0.38
N GLN A 232 0.76 -1.14 -0.59
CA GLN A 232 1.58 -1.51 -1.73
C GLN A 232 0.81 -1.45 -3.06
N LEU A 233 -0.48 -1.79 -3.08
CA LEU A 233 -1.30 -1.61 -4.30
C LEU A 233 -1.41 -0.13 -4.68
N ILE A 234 -1.71 0.73 -3.71
CA ILE A 234 -1.84 2.18 -3.92
C ILE A 234 -0.50 2.79 -4.34
N LYS A 235 0.58 2.46 -3.62
CA LYS A 235 1.94 2.89 -3.96
C LYS A 235 2.32 2.52 -5.38
N SER A 236 2.05 1.28 -5.78
CA SER A 236 2.36 0.80 -7.13
C SER A 236 1.47 1.47 -8.19
N HIS A 237 0.19 1.71 -7.88
CA HIS A 237 -0.73 2.34 -8.82
C HIS A 237 -0.39 3.82 -9.07
N TYR A 238 0.07 4.56 -8.07
CA TYR A 238 0.46 5.97 -8.26
C TYR A 238 1.96 6.16 -8.50
N ASP A 239 2.75 5.07 -8.54
CA ASP A 239 4.20 5.08 -8.71
C ASP A 239 4.93 5.93 -7.63
N LEU A 240 4.43 5.88 -6.38
CA LEU A 240 4.92 6.69 -5.24
C LEU A 240 6.27 6.22 -4.71
N ARG A 241 7.08 7.17 -4.23
CA ARG A 241 8.37 6.87 -3.57
C ARG A 241 8.19 6.23 -2.19
N ASN A 242 7.38 6.86 -1.36
CA ASN A 242 7.16 6.46 0.01
C ASN A 242 5.82 5.72 0.15
N ASP A 243 5.69 4.94 1.22
CA ASP A 243 4.43 4.33 1.58
C ASP A 243 3.46 5.46 1.98
N PRO A 244 2.31 5.62 1.32
CA PRO A 244 1.34 6.64 1.71
C PRO A 244 0.78 6.31 3.11
N GLY A 245 0.49 7.31 3.93
CA GLY A 245 -0.17 7.11 5.22
C GLY A 245 -1.69 6.95 5.06
N LEU A 246 -2.31 6.04 5.82
CA LEU A 246 -3.74 5.72 5.72
C LEU A 246 -4.62 6.97 5.91
N PHE A 247 -4.43 7.68 7.02
CA PHE A 247 -5.20 8.88 7.35
C PHE A 247 -4.89 10.05 6.42
N LYS A 248 -3.67 10.12 5.87
CA LYS A 248 -3.33 11.10 4.83
C LYS A 248 -4.14 10.84 3.55
N LEU A 249 -4.26 9.58 3.12
CA LEU A 249 -5.12 9.22 1.99
C LEU A 249 -6.58 9.50 2.28
N TYR A 250 -7.06 9.13 3.47
CA TYR A 250 -8.43 9.40 3.88
C TYR A 250 -8.76 10.89 3.79
N LYS A 251 -7.88 11.75 4.32
CA LYS A 251 -7.97 13.21 4.20
C LYS A 251 -8.03 13.67 2.74
N ILE A 252 -7.14 13.20 1.87
CA ILE A 252 -7.14 13.62 0.45
C ILE A 252 -8.43 13.17 -0.27
N TYR A 253 -8.90 11.96 0.01
CA TYR A 253 -10.10 11.42 -0.64
C TYR A 253 -11.37 12.11 -0.18
N TYR A 254 -11.48 12.47 1.09
CA TYR A 254 -12.74 12.93 1.69
C TYR A 254 -12.72 14.37 2.20
N ASP A 255 -11.60 15.08 2.06
CA ASP A 255 -11.39 16.44 2.60
C ASP A 255 -11.71 16.53 4.10
N ASN A 256 -11.23 15.52 4.84
CA ASN A 256 -11.53 15.33 6.25
C ASN A 256 -10.25 15.41 7.10
N ASP A 257 -10.28 16.24 8.14
CA ASP A 257 -9.20 16.48 9.09
C ASP A 257 -9.24 15.59 10.35
N ASP A 258 -10.09 14.55 10.36
CA ASP A 258 -10.22 13.63 11.49
C ASP A 258 -8.85 13.07 11.91
N VAL A 259 -8.61 13.16 13.23
CA VAL A 259 -7.39 12.67 13.86
C VAL A 259 -7.53 11.18 14.12
N GLN A 260 -6.47 10.42 13.82
CA GLN A 260 -6.39 9.00 14.17
C GLN A 260 -6.52 8.83 15.68
N ILE A 261 -7.47 7.98 16.10
CA ILE A 261 -7.74 7.70 17.52
C ILE A 261 -7.10 6.39 18.00
N HIS A 262 -6.30 5.73 17.15
CA HIS A 262 -5.57 4.49 17.46
C HIS A 262 -6.47 3.38 18.00
N ASP A 263 -7.51 3.09 17.21
CA ASP A 263 -8.47 2.03 17.47
C ASP A 263 -8.52 1.12 16.23
N ALA A 264 -8.20 -0.15 16.41
CA ALA A 264 -8.09 -1.11 15.31
C ALA A 264 -9.38 -1.19 14.45
N PHE A 265 -10.56 -1.03 15.07
CA PHE A 265 -11.81 -1.07 14.32
C PHE A 265 -12.02 0.20 13.49
N ASN A 266 -11.73 1.37 14.06
CA ASN A 266 -11.72 2.63 13.33
C ASN A 266 -10.77 2.58 12.12
N ASP A 267 -9.55 2.11 12.32
CA ASP A 267 -8.53 2.00 11.28
C ASP A 267 -8.94 1.01 10.18
N SER A 268 -9.61 -0.10 10.54
CA SER A 268 -10.23 -1.02 9.58
C SER A 268 -11.32 -0.36 8.75
N TRP A 269 -12.19 0.45 9.37
CA TRP A 269 -13.23 1.19 8.68
C TRP A 269 -12.67 2.26 7.75
N VAL A 270 -11.66 3.02 8.20
CA VAL A 270 -10.94 4.00 7.37
C VAL A 270 -10.26 3.30 6.20
N THR A 271 -9.66 2.13 6.42
CA THR A 271 -9.07 1.29 5.35
C THR A 271 -10.10 0.91 4.30
N ALA A 272 -11.31 0.52 4.70
CA ALA A 272 -12.41 0.23 3.75
C ALA A 272 -12.85 1.46 2.95
N LYS A 273 -12.92 2.64 3.58
CA LYS A 273 -13.22 3.90 2.89
C LYS A 273 -12.15 4.30 1.89
N VAL A 274 -10.87 4.15 2.26
CA VAL A 274 -9.73 4.41 1.37
C VAL A 274 -9.71 3.41 0.22
N PHE A 275 -9.99 2.13 0.48
CA PHE A 275 -10.11 1.10 -0.55
C PHE A 275 -11.22 1.43 -1.55
N LYS A 276 -12.41 1.84 -1.08
CA LYS A 276 -13.53 2.23 -1.96
C LYS A 276 -13.14 3.39 -2.88
N ALA A 277 -12.56 4.45 -2.32
CA ALA A 277 -12.11 5.60 -3.09
C ALA A 277 -11.02 5.22 -4.11
N PHE A 278 -10.05 4.39 -3.70
CA PHE A 278 -9.01 3.87 -4.59
C PHE A 278 -9.59 3.02 -5.72
N LYS A 279 -10.55 2.14 -5.42
CA LYS A 279 -11.25 1.33 -6.44
C LYS A 279 -11.99 2.23 -7.43
N ASP A 280 -12.57 3.34 -7.01
CA ASP A 280 -13.24 4.30 -7.89
C ASP A 280 -12.24 5.07 -8.78
N GLU A 281 -11.07 5.47 -8.28
CA GLU A 281 -9.99 6.09 -9.07
C GLU A 281 -9.43 5.11 -10.12
N VAL A 282 -9.16 3.85 -9.75
CA VAL A 282 -8.71 2.81 -10.69
C VAL A 282 -9.72 2.59 -11.80
N ASN A 283 -11.02 2.74 -11.51
CA ASN A 283 -12.11 2.63 -12.48
C ASN A 283 -12.44 3.96 -13.18
N LEU A 284 -11.59 4.98 -13.04
CA LEU A 284 -11.71 6.30 -13.68
C LEU A 284 -13.05 7.00 -13.39
N LYS A 285 -13.66 6.74 -12.23
CA LYS A 285 -14.87 7.44 -11.79
C LYS A 285 -14.58 8.82 -11.19
N THR A 286 -13.31 9.12 -10.96
CA THR A 286 -12.79 10.29 -10.24
C THR A 286 -11.47 10.74 -10.88
N ASN A 287 -11.07 12.00 -10.66
CA ASN A 287 -9.90 12.64 -11.30
C ASN A 287 -8.84 13.11 -10.26
N LYS A 288 -8.71 12.47 -9.09
CA LYS A 288 -7.75 12.90 -8.06
C LYS A 288 -6.33 12.40 -8.28
N ALA A 289 -6.08 11.55 -9.27
CA ALA A 289 -4.75 10.99 -9.55
C ALA A 289 -3.59 12.01 -9.61
N GLU A 290 -3.79 13.21 -10.16
CA GLU A 290 -2.75 14.26 -10.15
C GLU A 290 -2.51 14.86 -8.76
N VAL A 291 -3.58 15.12 -8.00
CA VAL A 291 -3.50 15.62 -6.62
C VAL A 291 -2.83 14.60 -5.72
N LEU A 292 -3.24 13.33 -5.82
CA LEU A 292 -2.67 12.21 -5.06
C LEU A 292 -1.18 12.05 -5.36
N ARG A 293 -0.78 12.09 -6.63
CA ARG A 293 0.65 12.04 -7.00
C ARG A 293 1.42 13.23 -6.43
N ARG A 294 0.88 14.45 -6.46
CA ARG A 294 1.59 15.62 -5.93
C ARG A 294 1.70 15.61 -4.41
N GLU A 295 0.65 15.19 -3.71
CA GLU A 295 0.60 15.31 -2.25
C GLU A 295 1.23 14.13 -1.52
N LEU A 296 1.37 12.97 -2.18
CA LEU A 296 1.93 11.75 -1.59
C LEU A 296 3.43 11.51 -1.90
N ASP A 297 3.99 12.25 -2.85
CA ASP A 297 5.40 12.10 -3.34
C ASP A 297 6.41 13.05 -2.66
#